data_AF-A0A7Y2TIK1-F1
#
_entry.id   AF-A0A7Y2TIK1-F1
#
_cell.length_a   1.000
_cell.length_b   1.000
_cell.length_c   1.000
_cell.angle_alpha   90.00
_cell.angle_beta   90.00
_cell.angle_gamma   90.00
#
_symmetry.space_group_name_H-M   'P 1'
#
loop_
_entity.id
_entity.type
_entity.pdbx_description
1 polymer ?
#
loop_
_entity_poly.entity_id
_entity_poly.type
_entity_poly.pdbx_seq_one_letter_code
_entity_poly.pdbx_strand_id
1 'polypeptide(L)'
;MKNRVQKILAISVIALVAVLIIAKLVSNYQAGKIKWEDGDREAMVNTCLDDLGGYAVRFPRQSTEYCSCTTDTIMEHFTKAEYFLIESKPKAEKSEDLLPVILECYNDYQGAMFDASSID
;
A
#
# COMPACT_ATOMS: atom_id res chain seq x y z
N MET A 1 -36.98 -45.42 2.82
CA MET A 1 -36.88 -44.24 1.91
C MET A 1 -36.45 -42.95 2.63
N LYS A 2 -37.05 -42.56 3.77
CA LYS A 2 -36.66 -41.36 4.56
C LYS A 2 -35.16 -41.21 4.85
N ASN A 3 -34.48 -42.30 5.21
CA ASN A 3 -33.05 -42.27 5.62
C ASN A 3 -32.07 -41.96 4.46
N ARG A 4 -32.40 -42.30 3.20
CA ARG A 4 -31.55 -41.95 2.04
C ARG A 4 -31.67 -40.48 1.66
N VAL A 5 -32.89 -39.94 1.72
CA VAL A 5 -33.16 -38.52 1.41
C VAL A 5 -32.55 -37.61 2.48
N GLN A 6 -32.67 -37.97 3.77
CA GLN A 6 -31.98 -37.25 4.85
C GLN A 6 -30.46 -37.25 4.70
N LYS A 7 -29.85 -38.37 4.28
CA LYS A 7 -28.41 -38.42 4.04
C LYS A 7 -27.96 -37.53 2.89
N ILE A 8 -28.70 -37.50 1.77
CA ILE A 8 -28.36 -36.64 0.63
C ILE A 8 -28.49 -35.16 1.00
N LEU A 9 -29.55 -34.79 1.72
CA LEU A 9 -29.74 -33.42 2.24
C LEU A 9 -28.64 -33.01 3.21
N ALA A 10 -28.22 -33.91 4.11
CA ALA A 10 -27.12 -33.62 5.04
C ALA A 10 -25.80 -33.40 4.29
N ILE A 11 -25.50 -34.22 3.29
CA ILE A 11 -24.29 -34.08 2.47
C ILE A 11 -24.31 -32.77 1.68
N SER A 12 -25.45 -32.38 1.10
CA SER A 12 -25.54 -31.13 0.35
C SER A 12 -25.34 -29.90 1.23
N VAL A 13 -25.89 -29.91 2.45
CA VAL A 13 -25.71 -28.82 3.43
C VAL A 13 -24.25 -28.73 3.87
N ILE A 14 -23.58 -29.85 4.15
CA ILE A 14 -22.16 -29.87 4.53
C ILE A 14 -21.29 -29.33 3.39
N ALA A 15 -21.55 -29.74 2.15
CA ALA A 15 -20.84 -29.22 0.99
C ALA A 15 -21.04 -27.71 0.83
N LEU A 16 -22.27 -27.21 1.01
CA LEU A 16 -22.57 -25.78 0.95
C LEU A 16 -21.82 -24.99 2.03
N VAL A 17 -21.80 -25.49 3.26
CA VAL A 17 -21.08 -24.87 4.38
C VAL A 17 -19.57 -24.82 4.09
N ALA A 18 -18.99 -25.90 3.56
CA ALA A 18 -17.58 -25.93 3.18
C ALA A 18 -17.25 -24.86 2.12
N VAL A 19 -18.11 -24.70 1.10
CA VAL A 19 -17.96 -23.65 0.08
C VAL A 19 -18.02 -22.26 0.70
N LEU A 20 -18.95 -22.00 1.61
CA LEU A 20 -19.07 -20.71 2.29
C LEU A 20 -17.85 -20.40 3.18
N ILE A 21 -17.28 -21.41 3.84
CA ILE A 21 -16.04 -21.26 4.63
C ILE A 21 -14.88 -20.88 3.73
N ILE A 22 -14.70 -21.58 2.60
CA ILE A 22 -13.64 -21.27 1.64
C ILE A 22 -13.82 -19.85 1.08
N ALA A 23 -15.04 -19.48 0.70
CA ALA A 23 -15.34 -18.13 0.20
C ALA A 23 -14.99 -17.05 1.23
N LYS A 24 -15.31 -17.27 2.51
CA LYS A 24 -14.97 -16.35 3.60
C LYS A 24 -13.46 -16.26 3.82
N LEU A 25 -12.73 -17.38 3.76
CA LEU A 25 -11.27 -17.40 3.89
C LEU A 25 -10.59 -16.66 2.73
N VAL A 26 -11.03 -16.90 1.49
CA VAL A 26 -10.51 -16.18 0.31
C VAL A 26 -10.82 -14.70 0.41
N SER A 27 -12.05 -14.33 0.79
CA SER A 27 -12.44 -12.92 0.96
C SER A 27 -11.62 -12.23 2.05
N ASN A 28 -11.38 -12.88 3.20
CA ASN A 28 -10.54 -12.32 4.26
C ASN A 28 -9.06 -12.23 3.86
N TYR A 29 -8.54 -13.23 3.14
CA TYR A 29 -7.16 -13.23 2.65
C TYR A 29 -6.94 -12.12 1.61
N GLN A 30 -7.88 -11.95 0.68
CA GLN A 30 -7.90 -10.83 -0.26
C GLN A 30 -8.05 -9.50 0.50
N ALA A 31 -8.93 -9.41 1.50
CA ALA A 31 -9.08 -8.21 2.31
C ALA A 31 -7.80 -7.81 3.07
N GLY A 32 -7.00 -8.78 3.52
CA GLY A 32 -5.68 -8.54 4.11
C GLY A 32 -4.65 -8.00 3.11
N LYS A 33 -4.74 -8.40 1.84
CA LYS A 33 -3.92 -7.83 0.75
C LYS A 33 -4.38 -6.42 0.32
N ILE A 34 -5.60 -6.02 0.68
CA ILE A 34 -6.21 -4.75 0.27
C ILE A 34 -5.93 -3.64 1.29
N LYS A 35 -5.68 -3.96 2.57
CA LYS A 35 -5.47 -2.96 3.62
C LYS A 35 -4.00 -2.83 3.97
N TRP A 36 -3.61 -1.62 4.35
CA TRP A 36 -2.33 -1.35 4.99
C TRP A 36 -2.26 -2.07 6.35
N GLU A 37 -1.10 -2.65 6.63
CA GLU A 37 -0.77 -3.38 7.85
C GLU A 37 0.27 -2.61 8.67
N ASP A 38 0.36 -2.94 9.97
CA ASP A 38 1.38 -2.38 10.84
C ASP A 38 2.78 -2.69 10.29
N GLY A 39 3.60 -1.66 10.13
CA GLY A 39 4.96 -1.77 9.58
C GLY A 39 5.07 -1.46 8.08
N ASP A 40 3.97 -1.46 7.31
CA ASP A 40 4.02 -1.08 5.89
C ASP A 40 4.52 0.35 5.70
N ARG A 41 4.05 1.26 6.57
CA ARG A 41 4.49 2.66 6.59
C ARG A 41 6.00 2.78 6.73
N GLU A 42 6.58 2.08 7.70
CA GLU A 42 8.02 2.12 7.95
C GLU A 42 8.81 1.53 6.79
N ALA A 43 8.33 0.43 6.20
CA ALA A 43 8.95 -0.18 5.02
C ALA A 43 8.93 0.76 3.81
N MET A 44 7.83 1.48 3.57
CA MET A 44 7.72 2.46 2.48
C MET A 44 8.64 3.67 2.71
N VAL A 45 8.67 4.21 3.93
CA VAL A 45 9.58 5.32 4.27
C VAL A 45 11.04 4.92 4.03
N ASN A 46 11.45 3.75 4.52
CA ASN A 46 12.81 3.26 4.34
C ASN A 46 13.15 3.02 2.87
N THR A 47 12.23 2.45 2.09
CA THR A 47 12.41 2.25 0.64
C THR A 47 12.60 3.60 -0.08
N CYS A 48 11.80 4.61 0.25
CA CYS A 48 11.94 5.95 -0.30
C CYS A 48 13.30 6.57 0.06
N LEU A 49 13.76 6.41 1.31
CA LEU A 49 15.07 6.90 1.74
C LEU A 49 16.21 6.22 0.99
N ASP A 50 16.12 4.90 0.79
CA ASP A 50 17.09 4.12 0.02
C ASP A 50 17.13 4.60 -1.45
N ASP A 51 15.97 4.86 -2.05
CA ASP A 51 15.84 5.36 -3.42
C ASP A 51 16.42 6.77 -3.61
N LEU A 52 16.32 7.64 -2.59
CA LEU A 52 16.97 8.95 -2.58
C LEU A 52 18.49 8.87 -2.50
N GLY A 53 19.03 7.77 -1.97
CA GLY A 53 20.46 7.47 -1.91
C GLY A 53 21.28 8.61 -1.32
N GLY A 54 22.19 9.18 -2.13
CA GLY A 54 23.09 10.25 -1.69
C GLY A 54 22.39 11.51 -1.17
N TYR A 55 21.15 11.78 -1.59
CA TYR A 55 20.38 12.90 -1.06
C TYR A 55 19.93 12.65 0.38
N ALA A 56 19.51 11.43 0.70
CA ALA A 56 19.15 11.06 2.08
C ALA A 56 20.34 11.14 3.04
N VAL A 57 21.57 10.96 2.55
CA VAL A 57 22.78 11.16 3.36
C VAL A 57 23.10 12.64 3.53
N ARG A 58 22.94 13.44 2.47
CA ARG A 58 23.29 14.87 2.48
C ARG A 58 22.27 15.74 3.21
N PHE A 59 20.99 15.39 3.11
CA PHE A 59 19.86 16.13 3.69
C PHE A 59 18.96 15.20 4.51
N PRO A 60 19.49 14.54 5.56
CA PRO A 60 18.80 13.43 6.24
C PRO A 60 17.47 13.83 6.85
N ARG A 61 17.38 15.03 7.43
CA ARG A 61 16.12 15.54 8.00
C ARG A 61 15.07 15.77 6.92
N GLN A 62 15.44 16.49 5.85
CA GLN A 62 14.54 16.84 4.76
C GLN A 62 14.08 15.60 4.00
N SER A 63 14.97 14.64 3.75
CA SER A 63 14.62 13.38 3.09
C SER A 63 13.71 12.51 3.96
N THR A 64 13.91 12.48 5.28
CA THR A 64 13.01 11.76 6.21
C THR A 64 11.62 12.38 6.25
N GLU A 65 11.54 13.71 6.30
CA GLU A 65 10.27 14.45 6.26
C GLU A 65 9.54 14.23 4.94
N TYR A 66 10.26 14.30 3.81
CA TYR A 66 9.71 14.04 2.48
C TYR A 66 9.17 12.61 2.33
N CYS A 67 9.97 11.60 2.71
CA CYS A 67 9.58 10.20 2.58
C CYS A 67 8.42 9.84 3.53
N SER A 68 8.38 10.44 4.71
CA SER A 68 7.25 10.30 5.64
C SER A 68 5.98 10.91 5.06
N CYS A 69 6.03 12.17 4.62
CA CYS A 69 4.90 12.86 4.00
C CYS A 69 4.37 12.08 2.78
N THR A 70 5.27 11.69 1.88
CA THR A 70 4.93 10.93 0.67
C THR A 70 4.23 9.62 1.02
N THR A 71 4.77 8.88 1.99
CA THR A 71 4.19 7.61 2.44
C THR A 71 2.80 7.82 3.05
N ASP A 72 2.67 8.78 3.95
CA ASP A 72 1.40 9.07 4.63
C ASP A 72 0.32 9.47 3.62
N THR A 73 0.64 10.33 2.67
CA THR A 73 -0.30 10.77 1.64
C THR A 73 -0.70 9.63 0.69
N ILE A 74 0.23 8.76 0.31
CA ILE A 74 -0.09 7.57 -0.51
C ILE A 74 -1.00 6.62 0.26
N MET A 75 -0.72 6.37 1.54
CA MET A 75 -1.52 5.45 2.37
C MET A 75 -2.92 5.99 2.66
N GLU A 76 -3.09 7.33 2.70
CA GLU A 76 -4.38 7.99 2.83
C GLU A 76 -5.21 7.94 1.53
N HIS A 77 -4.56 8.15 0.38
CA HIS A 77 -5.25 8.24 -0.92
C HIS A 77 -5.52 6.89 -1.59
N PHE A 78 -4.67 5.89 -1.33
CA PHE A 78 -4.73 4.60 -2.01
C PHE A 78 -4.83 3.46 -1.01
N THR A 79 -5.60 2.44 -1.36
CA THR A 79 -5.46 1.13 -0.73
C THR A 79 -4.12 0.51 -1.13
N LYS A 80 -3.63 -0.43 -0.31
CA LYS A 80 -2.40 -1.18 -0.60
C LYS A 80 -2.44 -1.85 -1.98
N ALA A 81 -3.61 -2.37 -2.37
CA ALA A 81 -3.82 -3.00 -3.67
C ALA A 81 -3.76 -1.99 -4.84
N GLU A 82 -4.37 -0.82 -4.69
CA GLU A 82 -4.32 0.24 -5.70
C GLU A 82 -2.89 0.77 -5.87
N TYR A 83 -2.18 0.98 -4.77
CA TYR A 83 -0.77 1.39 -4.81
C TYR A 83 0.09 0.37 -5.56
N PHE A 84 -0.03 -0.93 -5.27
CA PHE A 84 0.73 -1.94 -6.00
C PHE A 84 0.35 -2.04 -7.49
N LEU A 85 -0.91 -1.77 -7.83
CA LEU A 85 -1.32 -1.69 -9.23
C LEU A 85 -0.64 -0.50 -9.92
N ILE A 86 -0.58 0.67 -9.28
CA ILE A 86 0.13 1.85 -9.77
C ILE A 86 1.63 1.57 -9.90
N GLU A 87 2.24 0.92 -8.91
CA GLU A 87 3.66 0.55 -8.92
C GLU A 87 4.04 -0.39 -10.06
N SER A 88 3.09 -1.23 -10.51
CA SER A 88 3.28 -2.14 -11.64
C SER A 88 3.24 -1.46 -13.02
N LYS A 89 2.81 -0.19 -13.09
CA LYS A 89 2.74 0.58 -14.33
C LYS A 89 4.12 1.06 -14.79
N PRO A 90 4.28 1.37 -16.10
CA PRO A 90 5.45 2.08 -16.60
C PRO A 90 5.67 3.41 -15.87
N LYS A 91 6.92 3.86 -15.78
CA LYS A 91 7.30 5.07 -15.02
C LYS A 91 6.50 6.32 -15.38
N ALA A 92 6.21 6.54 -16.66
CA ALA A 92 5.45 7.70 -17.12
C ALA A 92 4.02 7.70 -16.53
N GLU A 93 3.30 6.59 -16.70
CA GLU A 93 1.93 6.41 -16.18
C GLU A 93 1.90 6.43 -14.64
N LYS A 94 2.88 5.78 -13.99
CA LYS A 94 3.04 5.83 -12.54
C LYS A 94 3.16 7.27 -12.02
N SER A 95 3.90 8.10 -12.74
CA SER A 95 4.12 9.50 -12.36
C SER A 95 2.83 10.31 -12.52
N GLU A 96 2.02 10.04 -13.53
CA GLU A 96 0.70 10.70 -13.71
C GLU A 96 -0.26 10.41 -12.54
N ASP A 97 -0.20 9.20 -11.98
CA ASP A 97 -1.03 8.83 -10.82
C ASP A 97 -0.49 9.38 -9.50
N LEU A 98 0.82 9.27 -9.26
CA LEU A 98 1.41 9.60 -7.95
C LEU A 98 1.75 11.08 -7.79
N LEU A 99 2.24 11.76 -8.84
CA LEU A 99 2.70 13.15 -8.73
C LEU A 99 1.64 14.11 -8.18
N PRO A 100 0.37 14.08 -8.63
CA PRO A 100 -0.64 15.00 -8.09
C PRO A 100 -0.89 14.80 -6.59
N VAL A 101 -0.74 13.56 -6.12
CA VAL A 101 -0.96 13.19 -4.72
C VAL A 101 0.20 13.66 -3.84
N ILE A 102 1.44 13.54 -4.33
CA ILE A 102 2.65 13.82 -3.53
C ILE A 102 3.24 15.22 -3.80
N LEU A 103 2.57 16.03 -4.63
CA LEU A 103 3.09 17.30 -5.13
C LEU A 103 3.47 18.27 -4.01
N GLU A 104 2.64 18.35 -2.97
CA GLU A 104 2.90 19.21 -1.81
C GLU A 104 4.16 18.77 -1.07
N CYS A 105 4.25 17.48 -0.70
CA CYS A 105 5.45 16.91 -0.09
C CYS A 105 6.72 17.18 -0.92
N TYR A 106 6.60 17.07 -2.25
CA TYR A 106 7.71 17.30 -3.16
C TYR A 106 8.16 18.77 -3.21
N ASN A 107 7.20 19.70 -3.26
CA ASN A 107 7.51 21.14 -3.27
C ASN A 107 8.15 21.57 -1.95
N ASP A 108 7.64 21.09 -0.82
CA ASP A 108 8.20 21.37 0.51
C ASP A 108 9.63 20.83 0.63
N TYR A 109 9.87 19.63 0.11
CA TYR A 109 11.20 19.02 0.07
C TYR A 109 12.19 19.87 -0.75
N GLN A 110 11.78 20.34 -1.92
CA GLN A 110 12.61 21.21 -2.75
C GLN A 110 12.96 22.52 -2.03
N GLY A 111 11.97 23.17 -1.41
CA GLY A 111 12.19 24.38 -0.62
C GLY A 111 13.13 24.14 0.55
N ALA A 112 12.89 23.09 1.33
CA ALA A 112 13.70 22.75 2.49
C ALA A 112 15.16 22.40 2.13
N MET A 113 15.39 21.75 0.98
CA MET A 113 16.75 21.52 0.48
C MET A 113 17.42 22.80 -0.01
N PHE A 114 16.68 23.69 -0.70
CA PHE A 114 17.21 24.98 -1.14
C PHE A 114 17.66 25.82 0.07
N ASP A 115 16.82 25.93 1.09
CA ASP A 115 17.12 26.64 2.33
C ASP A 115 18.32 26.02 3.06
N ALA A 116 18.37 24.69 3.18
CA ALA A 116 19.49 24.00 3.81
C ALA A 116 20.82 24.14 3.04
N SER A 117 20.75 24.34 1.73
CA SER A 117 21.93 24.50 0.86
C SER A 117 22.44 25.94 0.76
N SER A 118 21.60 26.92 1.09
CA SER A 118 21.88 28.36 0.97
C SER A 118 22.43 28.99 2.25
N ILE A 119 22.59 28.20 3.32
CA ILE A 119 23.35 28.60 4.50
C ILE A 119 24.85 28.49 4.16
N ASP A 120 25.36 29.58 3.57
CA ASP A 120 26.78 30.00 3.56
C ASP A 120 26.86 31.40 4.20
#